data_AF-A0A6M3IYB3-F1
#
_entry.id   AF-A0A6M3IYB3-F1
#
_cell.length_a   1.000
_cell.length_b   1.000
_cell.length_c   1.000
_cell.angle_alpha   90.00
_cell.angle_beta   90.00
_cell.angle_gamma   90.00
#
_symmetry.space_group_name_H-M   'P 1'
#
loop_
_entity.id
_entity.type
_entity.pdbx_description
1 polymer ?
#
loop_
_entity_poly.entity_id
_entity_poly.type
_entity_poly.pdbx_seq_one_letter_code
_entity_poly.pdbx_strand_id
1 'polypeptide(L)'
;MAEKETEEYKFIDEFKRMAQEGIIREYEKKNRNRINDAPFEVKDAFDKQWVKVTGYHYYQPVTTAKPNYALHGKNITERSDPRSRKYRAIVNFTEISWQRLRRKISKKFVDLYTLNGVASETNTQRPIFQNLSVDRLKDILGVENALKITDAKEKEYGAITGSFDLSVEGYWEVIFAPAKSENDPTDVWLIWEGQCLIIKRMVEVVLPGFYLEVADNATRDHYTQTPEQGRKKIGVIQEYPYTTLREASRQEYLALKDAGDRIMREKRARDE
;
A
#
# COMPACT_ATOMS: atom_id res chain seq x y z
N MET A 1 -1.93 19.48 52.60
CA MET A 1 -3.22 18.96 52.09
C MET A 1 -2.87 17.81 51.17
N ALA A 2 -3.16 16.56 51.56
CA ALA A 2 -2.99 15.42 50.67
C ALA A 2 -4.13 15.49 49.65
N GLU A 3 -3.81 15.85 48.41
CA GLU A 3 -4.75 15.78 47.29
C GLU A 3 -5.28 14.33 47.22
N LYS A 4 -6.60 14.17 47.26
CA LYS A 4 -7.21 12.87 47.03
C LYS A 4 -6.87 12.46 45.60
N GLU A 5 -5.99 11.48 45.45
CA GLU A 5 -5.78 10.81 44.16
C GLU A 5 -7.14 10.34 43.63
N THR A 6 -7.59 10.94 42.53
CA THR A 6 -8.77 10.47 41.81
C THR A 6 -8.50 9.06 41.27
N GLU A 7 -9.56 8.25 41.17
CA GLU A 7 -9.46 6.86 40.68
C GLU A 7 -8.79 6.75 39.29
N GLU A 8 -8.88 7.81 38.50
CA GLU A 8 -8.21 7.98 37.21
C GLU A 8 -6.69 7.96 37.32
N TYR A 9 -6.10 8.66 38.30
CA TYR A 9 -4.64 8.63 38.50
C TYR A 9 -4.14 7.26 38.90
N LYS A 10 -4.91 6.54 39.74
CA LYS A 10 -4.57 5.16 40.10
C LYS A 10 -4.61 4.24 38.88
N PHE A 11 -5.61 4.43 38.01
CA PHE A 11 -5.71 3.66 36.78
C PHE A 11 -4.57 3.96 35.80
N ILE A 12 -4.15 5.23 35.71
CA ILE A 12 -2.97 5.63 34.93
C ILE A 12 -1.69 4.99 35.47
N ASP A 13 -1.53 4.97 36.79
CA ASP A 13 -0.35 4.42 37.45
C ASP A 13 -0.24 2.90 37.27
N GLU A 14 -1.36 2.18 37.15
CA GLU A 14 -1.37 0.74 36.89
C GLU A 14 -0.62 0.40 35.60
N PHE A 15 -0.93 1.06 34.48
CA PHE A 15 -0.29 0.77 33.21
C PHE A 15 1.07 1.46 33.03
N LYS A 16 1.33 2.61 33.67
CA LYS A 16 2.65 3.27 33.62
C LYS A 16 3.79 2.43 34.18
N ARG A 17 3.47 1.51 35.11
CA ARG A 17 4.44 0.57 35.70
C ARG A 17 4.79 -0.59 34.77
N MET A 18 4.04 -0.79 33.69
CA MET A 18 4.28 -1.87 32.73
C MET A 18 5.37 -1.46 31.75
N ALA A 19 6.52 -2.14 31.83
CA ALA A 19 7.66 -1.89 30.96
C ALA A 19 7.81 -2.94 29.85
N GLN A 20 7.07 -4.05 29.92
CA GLN A 20 7.15 -5.14 28.95
C GLN A 20 5.89 -5.21 28.10
N GLU A 21 6.08 -5.42 26.80
CA GLU A 21 5.00 -5.50 25.81
C GLU A 21 4.00 -6.63 26.12
N GLY A 22 4.47 -7.80 26.52
CA GLY A 22 3.58 -8.92 26.87
C GLY A 22 2.60 -8.56 28.00
N ILE A 23 3.11 -7.86 29.03
CA ILE A 23 2.32 -7.46 30.20
C ILE A 23 1.28 -6.41 29.82
N ILE A 24 1.66 -5.39 29.05
CA ILE A 24 0.73 -4.33 28.65
C ILE A 24 -0.38 -4.86 27.73
N ARG A 25 -0.09 -5.84 26.86
CA ARG A 25 -1.09 -6.54 26.04
C ARG A 25 -2.07 -7.35 26.86
N GLU A 26 -1.59 -8.13 27.82
CA GLU A 26 -2.47 -8.89 28.72
C GLU A 26 -3.37 -7.96 29.53
N TYR A 27 -2.82 -6.83 29.97
CA TYR A 27 -3.56 -5.82 30.71
C TYR A 27 -4.62 -5.14 29.84
N GLU A 28 -4.29 -4.72 28.62
CA GLU A 28 -5.24 -4.15 27.65
C GLU A 28 -6.39 -5.13 27.40
N LYS A 29 -6.06 -6.41 27.17
CA LYS A 29 -7.07 -7.45 26.93
C LYS A 29 -8.04 -7.60 28.10
N LYS A 30 -7.54 -7.53 29.34
CA LYS A 30 -8.35 -7.61 30.57
C LYS A 30 -9.17 -6.35 30.83
N ASN A 31 -8.66 -5.17 30.46
CA ASN A 31 -9.23 -3.87 30.85
C ASN A 31 -9.80 -3.07 29.67
N ARG A 32 -9.94 -3.65 28.47
CA ARG A 32 -10.30 -2.95 27.23
C ARG A 32 -11.54 -2.06 27.35
N ASN A 33 -12.61 -2.57 27.96
CA ASN A 33 -13.85 -1.79 28.11
C ASN A 33 -13.63 -0.59 29.05
N ARG A 34 -12.92 -0.82 30.16
CA ARG A 34 -12.56 0.23 31.12
C ARG A 34 -11.69 1.32 30.49
N ILE A 35 -10.74 0.95 29.62
CA ILE A 35 -9.91 1.91 28.87
C ILE A 35 -10.77 2.69 27.86
N ASN A 36 -11.65 2.01 27.12
CA ASN A 36 -12.52 2.64 26.12
C ASN A 36 -13.55 3.59 26.71
N ASP A 37 -14.03 3.32 27.93
CA ASP A 37 -15.00 4.15 28.62
C ASP A 37 -14.35 5.27 29.46
N ALA A 38 -13.02 5.25 29.61
CA ALA A 38 -12.28 6.22 30.40
C ALA A 38 -12.23 7.63 29.75
N PRO A 39 -11.97 8.68 30.56
CA PRO A 39 -11.67 10.02 30.05
C PRO A 39 -10.49 10.05 29.09
N PHE A 40 -10.42 11.11 28.28
CA PHE A 40 -9.41 11.27 27.24
C PHE A 40 -7.98 11.24 27.80
N GLU A 41 -7.76 11.81 28.98
CA GLU A 41 -6.48 11.89 29.66
C GLU A 41 -5.91 10.51 29.99
N VAL A 42 -6.78 9.58 30.40
CA VAL A 42 -6.39 8.20 30.70
C VAL A 42 -6.02 7.45 29.42
N LYS A 43 -6.80 7.65 28.35
CA LYS A 43 -6.54 7.03 27.03
C LYS A 43 -5.22 7.52 26.44
N ASP A 44 -5.00 8.84 26.43
CA ASP A 44 -3.75 9.44 25.96
C ASP A 44 -2.54 8.97 26.78
N ALA A 45 -2.68 8.85 28.10
CA ALA A 45 -1.62 8.31 28.95
C ALA A 45 -1.33 6.84 28.64
N PHE A 46 -2.35 6.02 28.38
CA PHE A 46 -2.20 4.62 27.98
C PHE A 46 -1.49 4.51 26.63
N ASP A 47 -1.92 5.29 25.64
CA ASP A 47 -1.32 5.33 24.30
C ASP A 47 0.15 5.76 24.35
N LYS A 48 0.48 6.81 25.13
CA LYS A 48 1.87 7.25 25.36
C LYS A 48 2.73 6.16 25.99
N GLN A 49 2.21 5.46 27.00
CA GLN A 49 2.94 4.36 27.63
C GLN A 49 3.12 3.18 26.66
N TRP A 50 2.09 2.88 25.87
CA TRP A 50 2.17 1.86 24.84
C TRP A 50 3.26 2.18 23.82
N VAL A 51 3.25 3.38 23.25
CA VAL A 51 4.28 3.89 22.33
C VAL A 51 5.67 3.85 22.96
N LYS A 52 5.79 4.16 24.26
CA LYS A 52 7.07 4.07 24.98
C LYS A 52 7.60 2.63 25.07
N VAL A 53 6.71 1.65 25.27
CA VAL A 53 7.07 0.24 25.44
C VAL A 53 7.32 -0.46 24.09
N THR A 54 6.48 -0.20 23.10
CA THR A 54 6.51 -0.90 21.79
C THR A 54 7.18 -0.11 20.68
N GLY A 55 7.56 1.14 20.93
CA GLY A 55 7.96 2.11 19.90
C GLY A 55 6.78 2.57 19.04
N TYR A 56 7.07 3.45 18.07
CA TYR A 56 6.11 3.91 17.05
C TYR A 56 5.69 2.80 16.05
N HIS A 57 6.20 1.58 16.21
CA HIS A 57 6.14 0.52 15.22
C HIS A 57 5.11 -0.58 15.52
N TYR A 58 4.10 -0.35 16.40
CA TYR A 58 3.08 -1.38 16.62
C TYR A 58 1.61 -0.90 16.75
N TYR A 59 0.82 -1.42 15.78
CA TYR A 59 -0.64 -1.55 15.56
C TYR A 59 -1.60 -0.37 15.69
N GLN A 60 -2.30 -0.18 14.58
CA GLN A 60 -3.55 0.55 14.46
C GLN A 60 -4.62 0.01 15.45
N PRO A 61 -5.34 0.89 16.16
CA PRO A 61 -6.56 0.52 16.85
C PRO A 61 -7.55 -0.11 15.86
N VAL A 62 -8.55 -0.83 16.37
CA VAL A 62 -9.74 -1.16 15.56
C VAL A 62 -10.31 0.18 15.09
N THR A 63 -10.00 0.57 13.86
CA THR A 63 -10.45 1.85 13.35
C THR A 63 -11.94 1.72 13.07
N THR A 64 -12.75 2.48 13.82
CA THR A 64 -14.17 2.71 13.49
C THR A 64 -14.30 3.58 12.23
N ALA A 65 -13.21 4.23 11.82
CA ALA A 65 -13.12 4.89 10.53
C ALA A 65 -13.43 3.86 9.43
N LYS A 66 -14.51 4.11 8.69
CA LYS A 66 -14.78 3.37 7.46
C LYS A 66 -13.53 3.51 6.58
N PRO A 67 -13.03 2.43 5.95
CA PRO A 67 -11.96 2.58 4.97
C PRO A 67 -12.42 3.63 3.95
N ASN A 68 -11.48 4.45 3.46
CA ASN A 68 -11.73 5.36 2.35
C ASN A 68 -12.06 4.49 1.12
N TYR A 69 -13.31 4.03 1.03
CA TYR A 69 -13.88 3.61 -0.24
C TYR A 69 -13.72 4.82 -1.15
N ALA A 70 -13.18 4.61 -2.35
CA ALA A 70 -13.16 5.65 -3.36
C ALA A 70 -14.58 6.23 -3.45
N LEU A 71 -14.73 7.48 -2.99
CA LEU A 71 -15.98 8.21 -3.02
C LEU A 71 -16.31 8.38 -4.50
N HIS A 72 -17.27 7.56 -4.96
CA HIS A 72 -17.84 7.50 -6.30
C HIS A 72 -17.11 6.64 -7.34
N GLY A 73 -17.81 5.59 -7.79
CA GLY A 73 -17.55 4.93 -9.08
C GLY A 73 -17.58 3.41 -9.01
N LYS A 74 -18.77 2.84 -9.24
CA LYS A 74 -19.06 1.52 -9.85
C LYS A 74 -18.00 0.41 -9.78
N ASN A 75 -18.39 -0.71 -9.15
CA ASN A 75 -17.82 -2.05 -9.26
C ASN A 75 -16.34 -2.25 -8.82
N ILE A 76 -16.13 -3.24 -7.96
CA ILE A 76 -14.82 -3.84 -7.64
C ILE A 76 -14.12 -4.40 -8.91
N THR A 77 -14.83 -4.50 -10.05
CA THR A 77 -14.28 -4.88 -11.35
C THR A 77 -13.84 -3.70 -12.24
N GLU A 78 -14.17 -2.46 -11.89
CA GLU A 78 -13.59 -1.30 -12.58
C GLU A 78 -12.16 -1.16 -12.08
N ARG A 79 -11.20 -1.60 -12.90
CA ARG A 79 -9.76 -1.36 -12.75
C ARG A 79 -9.55 -0.01 -12.08
N SER A 80 -9.06 -0.01 -10.84
CA SER A 80 -8.75 1.22 -10.09
C SER A 80 -8.04 2.19 -11.02
N ASP A 81 -8.70 3.32 -11.31
CA ASP A 81 -8.18 4.31 -12.26
C ASP A 81 -6.73 4.57 -11.87
N PRO A 82 -5.76 4.39 -12.79
CA PRO A 82 -4.35 4.61 -12.47
C PRO A 82 -4.12 5.95 -11.76
N ARG A 83 -4.93 6.99 -12.01
CA ARG A 83 -4.81 8.32 -11.38
C ARG A 83 -5.11 8.40 -9.88
N SER A 84 -5.96 7.54 -9.31
CA SER A 84 -6.32 7.62 -7.88
C SER A 84 -5.37 6.84 -6.97
N ARG A 85 -4.27 6.34 -7.55
CA ARG A 85 -3.32 5.48 -6.86
C ARG A 85 -2.45 6.25 -5.88
N LYS A 86 -2.43 5.82 -4.61
CA LYS A 86 -1.73 6.51 -3.52
C LYS A 86 -0.21 6.42 -3.65
N TYR A 87 0.29 5.35 -4.28
CA TYR A 87 1.70 4.96 -4.25
C TYR A 87 2.42 5.30 -5.55
N ARG A 88 2.29 6.55 -6.00
CA ARG A 88 2.99 7.05 -7.19
C ARG A 88 4.12 8.00 -6.82
N ALA A 89 5.21 7.93 -7.57
CA ALA A 89 6.34 8.85 -7.46
C ALA A 89 6.29 9.86 -8.61
N ILE A 90 6.58 11.13 -8.33
CA ILE A 90 6.81 12.13 -9.37
C ILE A 90 8.26 11.98 -9.82
N VAL A 91 8.46 11.62 -11.08
CA VAL A 91 9.79 11.44 -11.67
C VAL A 91 9.94 12.42 -12.82
N ASN A 92 11.06 13.14 -12.84
CA ASN A 92 11.44 14.00 -13.94
C ASN A 92 12.09 13.16 -15.06
N PHE A 93 11.59 13.27 -16.28
CA PHE A 93 12.10 12.61 -17.48
C PHE A 93 12.69 13.62 -18.45
N THR A 94 13.84 13.29 -19.04
CA THR A 94 14.52 14.11 -20.07
C THR A 94 14.12 13.73 -21.50
N GLU A 95 13.68 12.49 -21.68
CA GLU A 95 13.22 11.96 -22.95
C GLU A 95 12.08 10.98 -22.71
N ILE A 96 11.04 11.04 -23.54
CA ILE A 96 9.95 10.07 -23.56
C ILE A 96 9.90 9.42 -24.93
N SER A 97 10.28 8.14 -24.95
CA SER A 97 10.06 7.24 -26.07
C SER A 97 8.63 6.70 -26.06
N TRP A 98 8.01 6.60 -27.22
CA TRP A 98 6.65 6.11 -27.39
C TRP A 98 6.59 5.03 -28.47
N GLN A 99 5.64 4.10 -28.30
CA GLN A 99 5.31 3.07 -29.28
C GLN A 99 3.80 3.00 -29.48
N ARG A 100 3.34 3.08 -30.72
CA ARG A 100 1.94 2.93 -31.11
C ARG A 100 1.60 1.47 -31.34
N LEU A 101 0.54 1.01 -30.68
CA LEU A 101 -0.03 -0.32 -30.75
C LEU A 101 -1.45 -0.22 -31.31
N ARG A 102 -1.66 -0.72 -32.53
CA ARG A 102 -3.00 -0.75 -33.13
C ARG A 102 -3.71 -2.05 -32.75
N ARG A 103 -4.84 -1.96 -32.04
CA ARG A 103 -5.63 -3.13 -31.61
C ARG A 103 -7.06 -3.05 -32.11
N LYS A 104 -7.66 -4.20 -32.41
CA LYS A 104 -9.09 -4.30 -32.76
C LYS A 104 -9.91 -4.54 -31.49
N ILE A 105 -10.65 -3.53 -31.04
CA ILE A 105 -11.51 -3.59 -29.85
C ILE A 105 -12.95 -3.32 -30.31
N SER A 106 -13.88 -4.21 -29.97
CA SER A 106 -15.30 -4.07 -30.34
C SER A 106 -15.52 -3.78 -31.84
N LYS A 107 -14.81 -4.53 -32.70
CA LYS A 107 -14.80 -4.40 -34.17
C LYS A 107 -14.19 -3.10 -34.73
N LYS A 108 -13.75 -2.16 -33.90
CA LYS A 108 -13.06 -0.93 -34.33
C LYS A 108 -11.56 -1.03 -34.09
N PHE A 109 -10.75 -0.45 -34.96
CA PHE A 109 -9.32 -0.28 -34.69
C PHE A 109 -9.13 0.92 -33.77
N VAL A 110 -8.42 0.69 -32.67
CA VAL A 110 -8.05 1.70 -31.68
C VAL A 110 -6.53 1.74 -31.60
N ASP A 111 -5.97 2.93 -31.70
CA ASP A 111 -4.55 3.16 -31.49
C ASP A 111 -4.30 3.40 -30.00
N LEU A 112 -3.41 2.59 -29.44
CA LEU A 112 -2.98 2.66 -28.06
C LEU A 112 -1.49 3.00 -28.01
N TYR A 113 -1.04 3.67 -26.96
CA TYR A 113 0.35 4.12 -26.86
C TYR A 113 1.02 3.56 -25.61
N THR A 114 2.26 3.09 -25.77
CA THR A 114 3.14 2.72 -24.67
C THR A 114 4.23 3.78 -24.55
N LEU A 115 4.46 4.28 -23.34
CA LEU A 115 5.45 5.31 -23.04
C LEU A 115 6.53 4.74 -22.13
N ASN A 116 7.79 4.95 -22.52
CA ASN A 116 8.95 4.72 -21.67
C ASN A 116 9.77 6.02 -21.63
N GLY A 117 10.26 6.42 -20.46
CA GLY A 117 11.05 7.64 -20.33
C GLY A 117 12.44 7.38 -19.75
N VAL A 118 13.37 8.25 -20.06
CA VAL A 118 14.70 8.30 -19.43
C VAL A 118 14.63 9.24 -18.23
N ALA A 119 14.76 8.69 -17.03
CA ALA A 119 14.67 9.48 -15.80
C ALA A 119 15.92 10.36 -15.64
N SER A 120 15.72 11.66 -15.38
CA SER A 120 16.78 12.68 -15.33
C SER A 120 17.86 12.36 -14.29
N GLU A 121 17.46 11.89 -13.11
CA GLU A 121 18.37 11.63 -11.99
C GLU A 121 19.26 10.40 -12.19
N THR A 122 18.70 9.34 -12.77
CA THR A 122 19.38 8.02 -12.84
C THR A 122 19.85 7.68 -14.24
N ASN A 123 19.44 8.44 -15.26
CA ASN A 123 19.63 8.14 -16.67
C ASN A 123 19.16 6.71 -17.05
N THR A 124 18.20 6.16 -16.30
CA THR A 124 17.66 4.82 -16.55
C THR A 124 16.35 4.90 -17.31
N GLN A 125 16.16 4.00 -18.28
CA GLN A 125 14.89 3.87 -18.99
C GLN A 125 13.85 3.21 -18.08
N ARG A 126 12.72 3.87 -17.87
CA ARG A 126 11.61 3.39 -17.04
C ARG A 126 10.31 3.35 -17.84
N PRO A 127 9.50 2.28 -17.70
CA PRO A 127 8.14 2.28 -18.24
C PRO A 127 7.30 3.30 -17.48
N ILE A 128 6.58 4.15 -18.21
CA ILE A 128 5.70 5.18 -17.63
C ILE A 128 4.27 4.66 -17.66
N PHE A 129 3.74 4.40 -18.86
CA PHE A 129 2.38 3.91 -19.05
C PHE A 129 2.30 2.95 -20.23
N GLN A 130 1.33 2.05 -20.18
CA GLN A 130 1.04 1.12 -21.26
C GLN A 130 -0.41 1.25 -21.71
N ASN A 131 -0.66 0.99 -23.00
CA ASN A 131 -2.00 0.96 -23.58
C ASN A 131 -2.82 2.27 -23.40
N LEU A 132 -2.17 3.44 -23.47
CA LEU A 132 -2.83 4.73 -23.35
C LEU A 132 -3.69 5.06 -24.58
N SER A 133 -4.88 5.59 -24.35
CA SER A 133 -5.67 6.23 -25.42
C SER A 133 -5.12 7.61 -25.78
N VAL A 134 -5.50 8.13 -26.94
CA VAL A 134 -5.11 9.49 -27.40
C VAL A 134 -5.53 10.57 -26.40
N ASP A 135 -6.73 10.47 -25.84
CA ASP A 135 -7.23 11.47 -24.87
C ASP A 135 -6.40 11.43 -23.57
N ARG A 136 -6.07 10.23 -23.08
CA ARG A 136 -5.18 10.08 -21.92
C ARG A 136 -3.77 10.60 -22.20
N LEU A 137 -3.28 10.43 -23.42
CA LEU A 137 -1.97 10.94 -23.83
C LEU A 137 -1.92 12.47 -23.70
N LYS A 138 -2.97 13.17 -24.15
CA LYS A 138 -3.10 14.63 -24.02
C LYS A 138 -3.11 15.08 -22.57
N ASP A 139 -3.82 14.36 -21.71
CA ASP A 139 -3.87 14.73 -20.30
C ASP A 139 -2.52 14.52 -19.58
N ILE A 140 -1.70 13.55 -20.02
CA ILE A 140 -0.45 13.18 -19.36
C ILE A 140 0.71 14.05 -19.85
N LEU A 141 0.85 14.22 -21.17
CA LEU A 141 1.98 14.91 -21.78
C LEU A 141 1.69 16.37 -22.16
N GLY A 142 0.44 16.80 -22.02
CA GLY A 142 -0.07 18.04 -22.57
C GLY A 142 -0.49 17.91 -24.04
N VAL A 143 -1.34 18.83 -24.48
CA VAL A 143 -1.94 18.82 -25.83
C VAL A 143 -0.86 18.89 -26.91
N GLU A 144 0.15 19.75 -26.74
CA GLU A 144 1.20 19.98 -27.75
C GLU A 144 2.02 18.70 -28.00
N ASN A 145 2.51 18.06 -26.94
CA ASN A 145 3.33 16.85 -27.08
C ASN A 145 2.52 15.65 -27.54
N ALA A 146 1.27 15.53 -27.10
CA ALA A 146 0.37 14.48 -27.60
C ALA A 146 0.09 14.65 -29.10
N LEU A 147 -0.08 15.89 -29.59
CA LEU A 147 -0.24 16.15 -31.02
C LEU A 147 1.01 15.72 -31.82
N LYS A 148 2.22 16.04 -31.34
CA LYS A 148 3.48 15.58 -31.97
C LYS A 148 3.52 14.05 -32.14
N ILE A 149 2.99 13.31 -31.17
CA ILE A 149 2.92 11.84 -31.22
C ILE A 149 1.82 11.38 -32.20
N THR A 150 0.63 11.98 -32.16
CA THR A 150 -0.50 11.56 -33.00
C THR A 150 -0.36 11.96 -34.47
N ASP A 151 0.35 13.05 -34.75
CA ASP A 151 0.59 13.53 -36.11
C ASP A 151 1.64 12.69 -36.85
N ALA A 152 2.47 11.96 -36.10
CA ALA A 152 3.40 10.96 -36.63
C ALA A 152 2.67 9.67 -37.08
N LYS A 153 1.56 9.80 -37.82
CA LYS A 153 0.64 8.70 -38.20
C LYS A 153 1.31 7.54 -38.92
N GLU A 154 2.45 7.76 -39.57
CA GLU A 154 3.18 6.71 -40.29
C GLU A 154 4.20 5.97 -39.42
N LYS A 155 4.60 6.54 -38.27
CA LYS A 155 5.61 5.96 -37.39
C LYS A 155 4.96 5.08 -36.32
N GLU A 156 5.52 3.90 -36.10
CA GLU A 156 5.12 3.02 -34.99
C GLU A 156 5.84 3.37 -33.68
N TYR A 157 6.96 4.09 -33.76
CA TYR A 157 7.75 4.50 -32.61
C TYR A 157 8.36 5.88 -32.81
N GLY A 158 8.69 6.54 -31.71
CA GLY A 158 9.40 7.82 -31.72
C GLY A 158 9.83 8.25 -30.33
N ALA A 159 10.48 9.40 -30.24
CA ALA A 159 10.88 10.00 -28.98
C ALA A 159 10.60 11.50 -28.98
N ILE A 160 10.30 12.04 -27.81
CA ILE A 160 10.20 13.48 -27.55
C ILE A 160 11.19 13.83 -26.45
N THR A 161 12.00 14.86 -26.69
CA THR A 161 12.96 15.38 -25.71
C THR A 161 12.36 16.60 -25.01
N GLY A 162 12.65 16.76 -23.72
CA GLY A 162 12.08 17.82 -22.91
C GLY A 162 12.14 17.48 -21.42
N SER A 163 11.71 18.40 -20.55
CA SER A 163 11.56 18.14 -19.12
C SER A 163 10.11 17.76 -18.84
N PHE A 164 9.88 16.54 -18.37
CA PHE A 164 8.54 16.02 -18.08
C PHE A 164 8.44 15.52 -16.65
N ASP A 165 7.65 16.18 -15.82
CA ASP A 165 7.34 15.72 -14.47
C ASP A 165 6.12 14.81 -14.52
N LEU A 166 6.35 13.49 -14.47
CA LEU A 166 5.29 12.50 -14.60
C LEU A 166 5.15 11.66 -13.34
N SER A 167 3.90 11.44 -12.95
CA SER A 167 3.54 10.56 -11.84
C SER A 167 3.52 9.10 -12.34
N VAL A 168 4.55 8.34 -11.96
CA VAL A 168 4.76 6.93 -12.32
C VAL A 168 4.57 6.01 -11.13
N GLU A 169 4.46 4.71 -11.40
CA GLU A 169 4.38 3.68 -10.35
C GLU A 169 5.61 3.75 -9.42
N GLY A 170 5.37 4.00 -8.14
CA GLY A 170 6.41 4.02 -7.11
C GLY A 170 6.75 2.62 -6.62
N TYR A 171 7.96 2.46 -6.07
CA TYR A 171 8.39 1.24 -5.39
C TYR A 171 8.73 1.60 -3.96
N TRP A 172 8.36 0.73 -3.04
CA TRP A 172 8.40 1.03 -1.61
C TRP A 172 8.99 -0.16 -0.87
N GLU A 173 9.97 0.11 -0.02
CA GLU A 173 10.47 -0.87 0.93
C GLU A 173 9.53 -0.89 2.14
N VAL A 174 8.96 -2.05 2.41
CA VAL A 174 7.95 -2.23 3.47
C VAL A 174 8.26 -3.45 4.32
N ILE A 175 7.72 -3.44 5.54
CA ILE A 175 7.70 -4.61 6.42
C ILE A 175 6.27 -4.91 6.85
N PHE A 176 5.80 -6.14 6.62
CA PHE A 176 4.47 -6.57 7.05
C PHE A 176 4.48 -6.93 8.53
N ALA A 177 3.44 -6.50 9.24
CA ALA A 177 3.28 -6.73 10.67
C ALA A 177 3.22 -8.23 11.01
N PRO A 178 3.61 -8.62 12.22
CA PRO A 178 3.60 -10.03 12.63
C PRO A 178 2.17 -10.57 12.69
N ALA A 179 2.05 -11.90 12.67
CA ALA A 179 0.77 -12.58 12.88
C ALA A 179 0.16 -12.16 14.23
N LYS A 180 -1.15 -11.89 14.26
CA LYS A 180 -1.85 -11.46 15.47
C LYS A 180 -2.17 -12.64 16.39
N SER A 181 -2.32 -13.84 15.82
CA SER A 181 -2.59 -15.09 16.51
C SER A 181 -1.89 -16.25 15.83
N GLU A 182 -1.76 -17.39 16.51
CA GLU A 182 -1.16 -18.62 15.97
C GLU A 182 -1.93 -19.19 14.77
N ASN A 183 -3.21 -18.83 14.63
CA ASN A 183 -4.06 -19.24 13.50
C ASN A 183 -3.91 -18.33 12.28
N ASP A 184 -3.27 -17.15 12.41
CA ASP A 184 -3.07 -16.26 11.28
C ASP A 184 -1.91 -16.78 10.41
N PRO A 185 -2.02 -16.66 9.07
CA PRO A 185 -0.97 -17.13 8.17
C PRO A 185 0.33 -16.35 8.41
N THR A 186 1.44 -17.10 8.41
CA THR A 186 2.81 -16.56 8.53
C THR A 186 3.18 -15.69 7.34
N ASP A 187 2.56 -15.96 6.18
CA ASP A 187 2.83 -15.28 4.92
C ASP A 187 1.65 -14.39 4.51
N VAL A 188 1.98 -13.30 3.82
CA VAL A 188 1.05 -12.36 3.21
C VAL A 188 0.89 -12.72 1.74
N TRP A 189 -0.36 -12.84 1.30
CA TRP A 189 -0.70 -13.25 -0.06
C TRP A 189 -1.35 -12.08 -0.78
N LEU A 190 -0.60 -11.46 -1.70
CA LEU A 190 -1.09 -10.33 -2.49
C LEU A 190 -1.33 -10.78 -3.93
N ILE A 191 -2.55 -10.60 -4.42
CA ILE A 191 -2.95 -11.00 -5.77
C ILE A 191 -3.31 -9.75 -6.56
N TRP A 192 -2.62 -9.55 -7.70
CA TRP A 192 -2.88 -8.46 -8.62
C TRP A 192 -2.84 -8.94 -10.07
N GLU A 193 -3.91 -8.72 -10.83
CA GLU A 193 -4.03 -9.11 -12.26
C GLU A 193 -3.58 -10.56 -12.56
N GLY A 194 -3.92 -11.50 -11.68
CA GLY A 194 -3.58 -12.93 -11.81
C GLY A 194 -2.16 -13.29 -11.39
N GLN A 195 -1.32 -12.33 -11.00
CA GLN A 195 -0.05 -12.57 -10.35
C GLN A 195 -0.26 -12.67 -8.84
N CYS A 196 0.30 -13.71 -8.21
CA CYS A 196 0.29 -13.88 -6.77
C CYS A 196 1.72 -13.69 -6.24
N LEU A 197 1.85 -12.88 -5.19
CA LEU A 197 3.11 -12.63 -4.51
C LEU A 197 2.93 -13.05 -3.04
N ILE A 198 3.78 -13.97 -2.60
CA ILE A 198 3.79 -14.52 -1.24
C ILE A 198 4.98 -13.91 -0.51
N ILE A 199 4.72 -13.28 0.63
CA ILE A 199 5.71 -12.50 1.39
C ILE A 199 5.72 -13.00 2.82
N LYS A 200 6.89 -13.32 3.35
CA LYS A 200 7.03 -13.64 4.77
C LYS A 200 6.83 -12.37 5.62
N ARG A 201 5.99 -12.43 6.65
CA ARG A 201 5.84 -11.32 7.61
C ARG A 201 7.16 -11.03 8.34
N MET A 202 7.33 -9.80 8.82
CA MET A 202 8.55 -9.34 9.52
C MET A 202 9.85 -9.40 8.68
N VAL A 203 9.73 -9.52 7.36
CA VAL A 203 10.86 -9.43 6.43
C VAL A 203 10.68 -8.20 5.57
N GLU A 204 11.76 -7.44 5.41
CA GLU A 204 11.81 -6.28 4.52
C GLU A 204 11.67 -6.74 3.06
N VAL A 205 10.76 -6.09 2.34
CA VAL A 205 10.51 -6.40 0.94
C VAL A 205 10.26 -5.12 0.17
N VAL A 206 10.78 -5.05 -1.06
CA VAL A 206 10.46 -3.97 -1.97
C VAL A 206 9.25 -4.38 -2.80
N LEU A 207 8.20 -3.55 -2.78
CA LEU A 207 6.99 -3.80 -3.56
C LEU A 207 6.63 -2.61 -4.46
N PRO A 208 6.11 -2.87 -5.66
CA PRO A 208 5.35 -1.90 -6.43
C PRO A 208 4.15 -1.37 -5.63
N GLY A 209 3.83 -0.09 -5.81
CA GLY A 209 2.70 0.58 -5.16
C GLY A 209 1.35 -0.14 -5.33
N PHE A 210 1.07 -0.73 -6.48
CA PHE A 210 -0.19 -1.46 -6.72
C PHE A 210 -0.38 -2.67 -5.79
N TYR A 211 0.70 -3.32 -5.32
CA TYR A 211 0.59 -4.38 -4.32
C TYR A 211 0.29 -3.81 -2.93
N LEU A 212 0.81 -2.62 -2.61
CA LEU A 212 0.44 -1.91 -1.39
C LEU A 212 -1.02 -1.47 -1.40
N GLU A 213 -1.58 -1.13 -2.55
CA GLU A 213 -3.02 -0.88 -2.68
C GLU A 213 -3.86 -2.12 -2.43
N VAL A 214 -3.41 -3.29 -2.90
CA VAL A 214 -4.06 -4.56 -2.57
C VAL A 214 -4.04 -4.77 -1.05
N ALA A 215 -2.91 -4.52 -0.39
CA ALA A 215 -2.80 -4.63 1.06
C ALA A 215 -3.65 -3.61 1.83
N ASP A 216 -3.76 -2.37 1.35
CA ASP A 216 -4.63 -1.32 1.93
C ASP A 216 -6.12 -1.69 1.83
N ASN A 217 -6.50 -2.34 0.73
CA ASN A 217 -7.89 -2.73 0.48
C ASN A 217 -8.22 -4.11 1.07
N ALA A 218 -7.22 -4.93 1.41
CA ALA A 218 -7.38 -6.21 2.08
C ALA A 218 -7.87 -5.98 3.52
N THR A 219 -9.19 -5.98 3.66
CA THR A 219 -9.87 -5.64 4.90
C THR A 219 -10.97 -6.65 5.20
N ARG A 220 -11.16 -6.92 6.50
CA ARG A 220 -12.23 -7.79 7.00
C ARG A 220 -13.14 -7.03 7.96
N ASP A 221 -14.42 -7.33 7.86
CA ASP A 221 -15.42 -6.77 8.76
C ASP A 221 -15.28 -7.37 10.17
N HIS A 222 -15.28 -6.51 11.19
CA HIS A 222 -15.25 -6.92 12.59
C HIS A 222 -16.65 -6.84 13.19
N TYR A 223 -17.14 -7.97 13.70
CA TYR A 223 -18.45 -8.09 14.32
C TYR A 223 -18.32 -8.37 15.81
N THR A 224 -19.21 -7.80 16.61
CA THR A 224 -19.51 -8.21 17.99
C THR A 224 -20.84 -8.91 18.03
N GLN A 225 -20.97 -9.90 18.91
CA GLN A 225 -22.24 -10.54 19.22
C GLN A 225 -22.59 -10.21 20.67
N THR A 226 -23.61 -9.37 20.86
CA THR A 226 -24.23 -9.13 22.17
C THR A 226 -25.40 -10.10 22.35
N PRO A 227 -25.61 -10.67 23.56
CA PRO A 227 -26.60 -11.73 23.80
C PRO A 227 -28.02 -11.45 23.31
N GLU A 228 -28.43 -10.19 23.22
CA GLU A 228 -29.81 -9.78 22.87
C GLU A 228 -29.96 -9.10 21.50
N GLN A 229 -28.86 -8.64 20.88
CA GLN A 229 -28.93 -7.78 19.67
C GLN A 229 -28.33 -8.41 18.41
N GLY A 230 -27.97 -9.70 18.44
CA GLY A 230 -27.38 -10.39 17.28
C GLY A 230 -25.98 -9.88 16.93
N ARG A 231 -25.52 -10.19 15.70
CA ARG A 231 -24.20 -9.74 15.20
C ARG A 231 -24.28 -8.30 14.73
N LYS A 232 -23.52 -7.40 15.36
CA LYS A 232 -23.39 -5.99 14.96
C LYS A 232 -21.98 -5.72 14.42
N LYS A 233 -21.88 -5.09 13.25
CA LYS A 233 -20.60 -4.64 12.69
C LYS A 233 -20.06 -3.48 13.54
N ILE A 234 -18.87 -3.65 14.11
CA ILE A 234 -18.19 -2.64 14.94
C ILE A 234 -17.24 -1.79 14.09
N GLY A 235 -16.58 -2.42 13.13
CA GLY A 235 -15.53 -1.77 12.37
C GLY A 235 -14.96 -2.67 11.28
N VAL A 236 -13.81 -2.26 10.79
CA VAL A 236 -13.07 -2.95 9.72
C VAL A 236 -11.62 -3.12 10.19
N ILE A 237 -11.03 -4.28 9.96
CA ILE A 237 -9.66 -4.61 10.32
C ILE A 237 -8.88 -4.86 9.02
N GLN A 238 -7.74 -4.20 8.85
CA GLN A 238 -6.83 -4.51 7.76
C GLN A 238 -6.18 -5.88 7.97
N GLU A 239 -6.20 -6.74 6.95
CA GLU A 239 -5.68 -8.12 7.02
C GLU A 239 -4.14 -8.15 6.92
N TYR A 240 -3.58 -7.27 6.10
CA TYR A 240 -2.15 -7.19 5.83
C TYR A 240 -1.60 -5.80 6.17
N PRO A 241 -1.59 -5.40 7.46
CA PRO A 241 -0.98 -4.15 7.85
C PRO A 241 0.54 -4.21 7.62
N TYR A 242 1.10 -3.10 7.14
CA TYR A 242 2.52 -2.94 6.86
C TYR A 242 3.00 -1.56 7.30
N THR A 243 4.31 -1.43 7.46
CA THR A 243 4.99 -0.15 7.69
C THR A 243 5.89 0.14 6.49
N THR A 244 5.74 1.32 5.91
CA THR A 244 6.63 1.82 4.87
C THR A 244 7.92 2.33 5.50
N LEU A 245 9.06 1.81 5.05
CA LEU A 245 10.39 2.19 5.55
C LEU A 245 10.97 3.34 4.72
N ARG A 246 10.99 3.19 3.40
CA ARG A 246 11.45 4.21 2.45
C ARG A 246 10.90 3.98 1.05
N GLU A 247 11.06 4.98 0.21
CA GLU A 247 10.94 4.81 -1.24
C GLU A 247 12.16 4.03 -1.77
N ALA A 248 11.89 3.11 -2.70
CA ALA A 248 12.88 2.25 -3.34
C ALA A 248 12.84 2.43 -4.86
N SER A 249 13.85 1.90 -5.53
CA SER A 249 13.95 1.90 -6.98
C SER A 249 13.34 0.64 -7.59
N ARG A 250 12.95 0.75 -8.87
CA ARG A 250 12.54 -0.42 -9.67
C ARG A 250 13.64 -1.47 -9.76
N GLN A 251 14.91 -1.05 -9.79
CA GLN A 251 16.05 -1.97 -9.89
C GLN A 251 16.20 -2.81 -8.63
N GLU A 252 16.01 -2.22 -7.45
CA GLU A 252 16.00 -2.97 -6.17
C GLU A 252 14.88 -4.01 -6.15
N TYR A 253 13.67 -3.65 -6.61
CA TYR A 253 12.57 -4.61 -6.73
C TYR A 253 12.93 -5.78 -7.66
N LEU A 254 13.47 -5.48 -8.84
CA LEU A 254 13.87 -6.52 -9.80
C LEU A 254 15.00 -7.38 -9.25
N ALA A 255 16.00 -6.79 -8.61
CA ALA A 255 17.09 -7.52 -7.97
C ALA A 255 16.58 -8.45 -6.87
N LEU A 256 15.66 -7.99 -6.03
CA LEU A 256 15.05 -8.81 -4.97
C LEU A 256 14.19 -9.94 -5.55
N LYS A 257 13.41 -9.64 -6.59
CA LYS A 257 12.61 -10.62 -7.32
C LYS A 257 13.47 -11.67 -8.01
N ASP A 258 14.59 -11.27 -8.60
CA ASP A 258 15.52 -12.16 -9.32
C ASP A 258 16.35 -13.00 -8.36
N ALA A 259 16.77 -12.43 -7.22
CA ALA A 259 17.43 -13.15 -6.14
C ALA A 259 16.55 -14.29 -5.61
N GLY A 260 15.23 -14.07 -5.59
CA GLY A 260 14.22 -15.07 -5.31
C GLY A 260 14.30 -15.69 -3.91
N ASP A 261 13.24 -16.40 -3.55
CA ASP A 261 13.26 -17.23 -2.35
C ASP A 261 14.18 -18.45 -2.56
N ARG A 262 14.75 -18.96 -1.46
CA ARG A 262 15.64 -20.15 -1.47
C ARG A 262 15.05 -21.31 -2.29
N ILE A 263 13.73 -21.48 -2.23
CA ILE A 263 12.95 -22.49 -2.94
C ILE A 263 13.01 -22.31 -4.47
N MET A 264 12.92 -21.07 -4.98
CA MET A 264 13.02 -20.78 -6.41
C MET A 264 14.45 -20.95 -6.92
N ARG A 265 15.45 -20.62 -6.09
CA ARG A 265 16.87 -20.89 -6.38
C ARG A 265 17.16 -22.40 -6.46
N GLU A 266 16.68 -23.17 -5.48
CA GLU A 266 16.81 -24.63 -5.46
C GLU A 266 16.10 -25.30 -6.65
N LYS A 267 14.95 -24.76 -7.08
CA LYS A 267 14.24 -25.25 -8.28
C LYS A 267 15.01 -24.97 -9.56
N ARG A 268 15.49 -23.73 -9.77
CA ARG A 268 16.31 -23.40 -10.96
C ARG A 268 17.57 -24.25 -11.05
N ALA A 269 18.27 -24.44 -9.93
CA ALA A 269 19.48 -25.26 -9.88
C ALA A 269 19.25 -26.76 -10.14
N ARG A 270 18.00 -27.24 -10.08
CA ARG A 270 17.62 -28.61 -10.43
C ARG A 270 17.24 -28.76 -11.91
N ASP A 271 16.78 -27.66 -12.52
CA ASP A 271 16.33 -27.62 -13.91
C ASP A 271 17.50 -27.29 -14.89
N GLU A 272 18.65 -26.83 -14.37
CA GLU A 272 19.94 -26.65 -15.07
C GLU A 272 20.83 -27.91 -14.99
#